data_AF-A0A9D7SUQ9-F1
#
_entry.id   AF-A0A9D7SUQ9-F1
#
_cell.length_a   1.000
_cell.length_b   1.000
_cell.length_c   1.000
_cell.angle_alpha   90.00
_cell.angle_beta   90.00
_cell.angle_gamma   90.00
#
_symmetry.space_group_name_H-M   'P 1'
#
loop_
_entity.id
_entity.type
_entity.pdbx_description
1 polymer ?
#
loop_
_entity_poly.entity_id
_entity_poly.type
_entity_poly.pdbx_seq_one_letter_code
_entity_poly.pdbx_strand_id
1 'polypeptide(L)'
;MNIKFVCRFFVSTLGLLSVIAWTNPFDMGMIAENRLDEQEETIRERIPTVVTIVSPTYNTIVRSYLNTYIYRRPEQTTAMLGWAAYYFPKFEKALAAEGLPTDLKYLAIVESALNPNAISRSGAGGLGNL
;
A
#
# COMPACT_ATOMS: atom_id res chain seq x y z
N MET A 1 41.61 -21.19 -26.73
CA MET A 1 40.29 -21.24 -26.04
C MET A 1 39.27 -20.62 -26.98
N ASN A 2 38.35 -21.43 -27.50
CA ASN A 2 37.56 -21.08 -28.68
C ASN A 2 36.37 -20.19 -28.28
N ILE A 3 36.37 -18.91 -28.69
CA ILE A 3 35.35 -17.92 -28.31
C ILE A 3 33.92 -18.33 -28.72
N LYS A 4 33.83 -19.19 -29.75
CA LYS A 4 32.60 -19.84 -30.19
C LYS A 4 32.02 -20.82 -29.16
N PHE A 5 32.85 -21.39 -28.28
CA PHE A 5 32.42 -22.29 -27.21
C PHE A 5 31.84 -21.51 -26.02
N VAL A 6 32.43 -20.36 -25.69
CA VAL A 6 31.98 -19.48 -24.59
C VAL A 6 30.62 -18.85 -24.90
N CYS A 7 30.41 -18.33 -26.12
CA CYS A 7 29.10 -17.80 -26.53
C CYS A 7 28.01 -18.86 -26.54
N ARG A 8 28.33 -20.11 -26.90
CA ARG A 8 27.36 -21.20 -26.97
C ARG A 8 26.99 -21.71 -25.57
N PHE A 9 27.93 -21.68 -24.63
CA PHE A 9 27.66 -21.95 -23.22
C PHE A 9 26.82 -20.85 -22.57
N PHE A 10 27.17 -19.57 -22.77
CA PHE A 10 26.46 -18.43 -22.16
C PHE A 10 25.01 -18.29 -22.63
N VAL A 11 24.76 -18.50 -23.93
CA VAL A 11 23.39 -18.44 -24.48
C VAL A 11 22.55 -19.64 -23.99
N SER A 12 23.18 -20.79 -23.76
CA SER A 12 22.48 -21.97 -23.23
C SER A 12 22.14 -21.87 -21.74
N THR A 13 23.02 -21.27 -20.94
CA THR A 13 22.80 -21.09 -19.49
C THR A 13 21.81 -19.96 -19.20
N LEU A 14 21.83 -18.86 -19.96
CA LEU A 14 20.80 -17.82 -19.92
C LEU A 14 19.43 -18.35 -20.36
N GLY A 15 19.41 -19.22 -21.38
CA GLY A 15 18.19 -19.90 -21.82
C GLY A 15 17.55 -20.74 -20.72
N LEU A 16 18.34 -21.57 -20.03
CA LEU A 16 17.88 -22.38 -18.89
C LEU A 16 17.40 -21.52 -17.72
N LEU A 17 18.09 -20.42 -17.38
CA LEU A 17 17.65 -19.46 -16.37
C LEU A 17 16.33 -18.78 -16.75
N SER A 18 16.12 -18.44 -18.02
CA SER A 18 14.86 -17.86 -18.50
C SER A 18 13.68 -18.83 -18.42
N VAL A 19 13.93 -20.13 -18.63
CA VAL A 19 12.92 -21.19 -18.51
C VAL A 19 12.58 -21.47 -17.04
N ILE A 20 13.58 -21.49 -16.15
CA ILE A 20 13.36 -21.62 -14.69
C ILE A 20 12.60 -20.40 -14.16
N ALA A 21 12.88 -19.20 -14.67
CA ALA A 21 12.14 -17.98 -14.34
C ALA A 21 10.71 -17.95 -14.90
N TRP A 22 10.42 -18.73 -15.97
CA TRP A 22 9.10 -18.84 -16.58
C TRP A 22 8.23 -19.93 -15.93
N THR A 23 8.84 -20.99 -15.39
CA THR A 23 8.10 -22.10 -14.75
C THR A 23 7.94 -21.95 -13.25
N ASN A 24 8.77 -21.13 -12.61
CA ASN A 24 8.54 -20.73 -11.23
C ASN A 24 7.87 -19.35 -11.24
N PRO A 25 6.66 -19.20 -10.69
CA PRO A 25 6.29 -17.91 -10.16
C PRO A 25 7.29 -17.65 -9.02
N PHE A 26 8.39 -16.97 -9.32
CA PHE A 26 9.24 -16.41 -8.28
C PHE A 26 8.34 -15.44 -7.51
N ASP A 27 7.78 -15.96 -6.41
CA ASP A 27 6.68 -15.36 -5.69
C ASP A 27 7.16 -14.05 -5.06
N MET A 28 6.80 -12.94 -5.71
CA MET A 28 7.10 -11.59 -5.26
C MET A 28 6.49 -11.30 -3.88
N GLY A 29 5.51 -12.11 -3.43
CA GLY A 29 4.98 -12.07 -2.07
C GLY A 29 6.00 -12.48 -1.00
N MET A 30 6.93 -13.38 -1.31
CA MET A 30 7.95 -13.84 -0.36
C MET A 30 9.05 -12.80 -0.11
N ILE A 31 9.28 -11.89 -1.06
CA ILE A 31 10.21 -10.76 -0.90
C ILE A 31 9.54 -9.61 -0.13
N ALA A 32 8.22 -9.43 -0.32
CA ALA A 32 7.43 -8.44 0.39
C ALA A 32 7.30 -8.74 1.89
N GLU A 33 6.97 -9.98 2.25
CA GLU A 33 6.74 -10.38 3.64
C GLU A 33 8.04 -10.26 4.47
N ASN A 34 9.19 -10.69 3.93
CA ASN A 34 10.50 -10.58 4.59
C ASN A 34 10.92 -9.13 4.90
N ARG A 35 10.51 -8.15 4.08
CA ARG A 35 10.89 -6.73 4.28
C ARG A 35 10.13 -6.04 5.39
N LEU A 36 8.92 -6.49 5.71
CA LEU A 36 8.21 -5.97 6.88
C LEU A 36 8.84 -6.45 8.18
N ASP A 37 9.25 -7.72 8.23
CA ASP A 37 9.88 -8.31 9.41
C ASP A 37 11.17 -7.56 9.75
N GLU A 38 11.97 -7.19 8.74
CA GLU A 38 13.16 -6.35 8.92
C GLU A 38 12.85 -4.97 9.51
N GLN A 39 11.69 -4.38 9.20
CA GLN A 39 11.31 -3.04 9.64
C GLN A 39 10.36 -3.03 10.85
N GLU A 40 9.96 -4.21 11.35
CA GLU A 40 8.91 -4.33 12.36
C GLU A 40 9.26 -3.60 13.66
N GLU A 41 10.50 -3.68 14.11
CA GLU A 41 10.98 -3.00 15.31
C GLU A 41 10.84 -1.47 15.17
N THR A 42 11.31 -0.92 14.05
CA THR A 42 11.19 0.50 13.75
C THR A 42 9.73 0.96 13.63
N ILE A 43 8.87 0.13 13.03
CA ILE A 43 7.43 0.42 12.91
C ILE A 43 6.77 0.46 14.29
N ARG A 44 7.11 -0.49 15.17
CA ARG A 44 6.57 -0.61 16.52
C ARG A 44 6.97 0.57 17.40
N GLU A 45 8.19 1.08 17.25
CA GLU A 45 8.65 2.27 17.97
C GLU A 45 8.01 3.56 17.44
N ARG A 46 7.79 3.66 16.13
CA ARG A 46 7.28 4.88 15.50
C ARG A 46 5.78 5.07 15.65
N ILE A 47 4.98 4.02 15.54
CA ILE A 47 3.51 4.13 15.59
C ILE A 47 3.02 4.89 16.84
N PRO A 48 3.50 4.59 18.06
CA PRO A 48 3.07 5.30 19.27
C PRO A 48 3.45 6.78 19.32
N THR A 49 4.42 7.22 18.51
CA THR A 49 4.89 8.62 18.47
C THR A 49 4.02 9.51 17.58
N VAL A 50 3.11 8.93 16.79
CA VAL A 50 2.22 9.69 15.92
C VAL A 50 1.17 10.39 16.77
N VAL A 51 1.16 11.72 16.74
CA VAL A 51 0.13 12.53 17.41
C VAL A 51 -1.13 12.48 16.57
N THR A 52 -2.17 11.80 17.07
CA THR A 52 -3.51 11.85 16.47
C THR A 52 -4.58 11.92 17.56
N ILE A 53 -5.82 12.24 17.17
CA ILE A 53 -7.00 12.21 18.06
C ILE A 53 -7.23 10.86 18.77
N VAL A 54 -6.73 9.74 18.22
CA VAL A 54 -6.82 8.42 18.82
C VAL A 54 -5.41 7.90 19.11
N SER A 55 -5.20 7.29 20.27
CA SER A 55 -3.90 6.68 20.60
C SER A 55 -3.56 5.58 19.58
N PRO A 56 -2.49 5.75 18.78
CA PRO A 56 -2.11 4.75 17.80
C PRO A 56 -1.46 3.55 18.50
N THR A 57 -1.94 2.34 18.18
CA THR A 57 -1.44 1.09 18.76
C THR A 57 -1.01 0.14 17.66
N TYR A 58 0.18 -0.44 17.78
CA TYR A 58 0.62 -1.50 16.88
C TYR A 58 -0.03 -2.83 17.27
N ASN A 59 -0.70 -3.48 16.31
CA ASN A 59 -1.29 -4.81 16.46
C ASN A 59 -1.24 -5.57 15.13
N THR A 60 -1.66 -6.84 15.13
CA THR A 60 -1.61 -7.71 13.93
C THR A 60 -2.47 -7.19 12.78
N ILE A 61 -3.58 -6.52 13.07
CA ILE A 61 -4.45 -5.90 12.05
C ILE A 61 -3.72 -4.73 11.38
N VAL A 62 -3.11 -3.84 12.17
CA VAL A 62 -2.31 -2.71 11.67
C VAL A 62 -1.14 -3.20 10.84
N ARG A 63 -0.42 -4.25 11.30
CA ARG A 63 0.66 -4.89 10.53
C ARG A 63 0.19 -5.38 9.16
N SER A 64 -0.98 -6.02 9.09
CA SER A 64 -1.57 -6.51 7.84
C SER A 64 -1.91 -5.38 6.86
N TYR A 65 -2.47 -4.27 7.37
CA TYR A 65 -2.72 -3.08 6.56
C TYR A 65 -1.42 -2.43 6.06
N LEU A 66 -0.39 -2.33 6.90
CA LEU A 66 0.93 -1.84 6.49
C LEU A 66 1.53 -2.71 5.39
N ASN A 67 1.43 -4.04 5.50
CA ASN A 67 1.86 -4.95 4.44
C ASN A 67 1.14 -4.67 3.12
N THR A 68 -0.17 -4.45 3.22
CA THR A 68 -1.01 -4.18 2.07
C THR A 68 -0.61 -2.88 1.38
N TYR A 69 -0.46 -1.80 2.14
CA TYR A 69 -0.17 -0.49 1.57
C TYR A 69 1.26 -0.33 1.09
N ILE A 70 2.24 -0.90 1.79
CA ILE A 70 3.66 -0.71 1.48
C ILE A 70 4.13 -1.70 0.41
N TYR A 71 3.72 -2.97 0.51
CA TYR A 71 4.33 -4.03 -0.29
C TYR A 71 3.38 -4.75 -1.23
N ARG A 72 2.13 -5.04 -0.83
CA ARG A 72 1.21 -5.78 -1.71
C ARG A 72 0.57 -4.91 -2.79
N ARG A 73 0.29 -3.64 -2.50
CA ARG A 73 -0.42 -2.72 -3.42
C ARG A 73 0.18 -1.31 -3.46
N PRO A 74 1.50 -1.16 -3.70
CA PRO A 74 2.15 0.15 -3.69
C PRO A 74 1.61 1.10 -4.77
N GLU A 75 1.15 0.59 -5.91
CA GLU A 75 0.54 1.41 -6.98
C GLU A 75 -0.77 2.06 -6.52
N GLN A 76 -1.63 1.30 -5.82
CA GLN A 76 -2.88 1.82 -5.27
C GLN A 76 -2.61 2.83 -4.17
N THR A 77 -1.64 2.55 -3.30
CA THR A 77 -1.19 3.49 -2.26
C THR A 77 -0.66 4.77 -2.88
N THR A 78 0.11 4.69 -3.97
CA THR A 78 0.65 5.87 -4.66
C THR A 78 -0.47 6.73 -5.26
N ALA A 79 -1.45 6.11 -5.92
CA ALA A 79 -2.62 6.82 -6.42
C ALA A 79 -3.41 7.49 -5.28
N MET A 80 -3.64 6.76 -4.19
CA MET A 80 -4.31 7.27 -2.98
C MET A 80 -3.58 8.48 -2.37
N LEU A 81 -2.24 8.44 -2.30
CA LEU A 81 -1.42 9.58 -1.86
C LEU A 81 -1.53 10.79 -2.81
N GLY A 82 -1.63 10.55 -4.11
CA GLY A 82 -1.90 11.60 -5.10
C GLY A 82 -3.25 12.28 -4.87
N TRP A 83 -4.31 11.51 -4.64
CA TRP A 83 -5.63 12.04 -4.30
C TRP A 83 -5.63 12.78 -2.96
N ALA A 84 -4.92 12.26 -1.96
CA ALA A 84 -4.77 12.86 -0.65
C ALA A 84 -4.22 14.29 -0.74
N ALA A 85 -3.17 14.51 -1.54
CA ALA A 85 -2.58 15.83 -1.75
C ALA A 85 -3.59 16.86 -2.30
N TYR A 86 -4.55 16.43 -3.12
CA TYR A 86 -5.57 17.30 -3.69
C TYR A 86 -6.76 17.54 -2.75
N TYR A 87 -7.21 16.51 -2.02
CA TYR A 87 -8.41 16.59 -1.20
C TYR A 87 -8.16 17.06 0.24
N PHE A 88 -6.98 16.80 0.82
CA PHE A 88 -6.68 17.19 2.20
C PHE A 88 -6.88 18.69 2.47
N PRO A 89 -6.43 19.64 1.62
CA PRO A 89 -6.68 21.05 1.86
C PRO A 89 -8.17 21.42 1.86
N LYS A 90 -9.01 20.67 1.12
CA LYS A 90 -10.46 20.87 1.11
C LYS A 90 -11.10 20.33 2.38
N PHE A 91 -10.69 19.15 2.83
CA PHE A 91 -11.16 18.57 4.09
C PHE A 91 -10.75 19.42 5.29
N GLU A 92 -9.50 19.90 5.34
CA GLU A 92 -9.04 20.76 6.43
C GLU A 92 -9.85 22.05 6.52
N LYS A 93 -10.18 22.68 5.38
CA LYS A 93 -11.04 23.87 5.36
C LYS A 93 -12.45 23.58 5.87
N ALA A 94 -13.05 22.46 5.42
CA ALA A 94 -14.39 22.07 5.85
C ALA A 94 -14.42 21.71 7.34
N LEU A 95 -13.45 20.94 7.82
CA LEU A 95 -13.31 20.57 9.23
C LEU A 95 -13.05 21.80 10.10
N ALA A 96 -12.19 22.73 9.66
CA ALA A 96 -11.93 23.97 10.38
C ALA A 96 -13.16 24.88 10.47
N ALA A 97 -13.99 24.94 9.42
CA ALA A 97 -15.25 25.70 9.44
C ALA A 97 -16.24 25.17 10.50
N GLU A 98 -16.23 23.86 10.72
CA GLU A 98 -17.07 23.18 11.72
C GLU A 98 -16.37 23.02 13.08
N GLY A 99 -15.16 23.55 13.26
CA GLY A 99 -14.37 23.44 14.49
C GLY A 99 -13.93 22.00 14.82
N LEU A 100 -13.86 21.12 13.82
CA LEU A 100 -13.51 19.72 13.97
C LEU A 100 -12.01 19.46 13.85
N PRO A 101 -11.46 18.40 14.50
CA PRO A 101 -10.05 18.04 14.37
C PRO A 101 -9.67 17.68 12.93
N THR A 102 -8.55 18.22 12.46
CA THR A 102 -8.03 17.97 11.10
C THR A 102 -7.68 16.51 10.85
N ASP A 103 -7.41 15.73 11.90
CA ASP A 103 -7.06 14.31 11.81
C ASP A 103 -8.21 13.46 11.27
N LEU A 104 -9.46 13.93 11.34
CA LEU A 104 -10.61 13.23 10.77
C LEU A 104 -10.51 13.09 9.25
N LYS A 105 -9.66 13.88 8.57
CA LYS A 105 -9.37 13.71 7.14
C LYS A 105 -8.83 12.31 6.81
N TYR A 106 -8.16 11.64 7.76
CA TYR A 106 -7.62 10.29 7.54
C TYR A 106 -8.71 9.22 7.55
N LEU A 107 -9.89 9.48 8.13
CA LEU A 107 -11.04 8.55 8.03
C LEU A 107 -11.51 8.40 6.58
N ALA A 108 -11.45 9.47 5.78
CA ALA A 108 -11.82 9.41 4.36
C ALA A 108 -10.94 8.41 3.57
N ILE A 109 -9.70 8.18 4.02
CA ILE A 109 -8.78 7.19 3.45
C ILE A 109 -9.23 5.77 3.83
N VAL A 110 -9.60 5.55 5.09
CA VAL A 110 -10.02 4.22 5.58
C VAL A 110 -11.36 3.80 4.97
N GLU A 111 -12.33 4.72 4.91
CA GLU A 111 -13.70 4.42 4.48
C GLU A 111 -13.84 4.25 2.95
N SER A 112 -13.07 4.99 2.17
CA SER A 112 -13.24 5.03 0.71
C SER A 112 -11.95 4.96 -0.10
N ALA A 113 -10.77 4.96 0.55
CA ALA A 113 -9.51 5.24 -0.12
C ALA A 113 -9.55 6.54 -0.97
N LEU A 114 -10.40 7.50 -0.58
CA LEU A 114 -10.73 8.72 -1.32
C LEU A 114 -11.42 8.49 -2.68
N ASN A 115 -11.99 7.30 -2.91
CA ASN A 115 -12.75 7.00 -4.11
C ASN A 115 -14.18 7.55 -3.98
N PRO A 116 -14.57 8.58 -4.77
CA PRO A 116 -15.92 9.13 -4.75
C PRO A 116 -17.00 8.13 -5.22
N ASN A 117 -16.60 7.00 -5.80
CA ASN A 117 -17.47 5.91 -6.24
C ASN A 117 -17.36 4.65 -5.35
N ALA A 118 -16.78 4.74 -4.15
CA ALA A 118 -16.76 3.63 -3.20
C ALA A 118 -18.17 3.33 -2.68
N ILE A 119 -18.90 2.50 -3.43
CA ILE A 119 -20.17 1.93 -2.99
C ILE A 119 -19.83 0.86 -1.96
N SER A 120 -20.27 1.05 -0.71
CA SER A 120 -20.11 0.04 0.33
C SER A 120 -20.83 -1.26 -0.09
N ARG A 121 -20.27 -2.40 0.31
CA ARG A 121 -20.90 -3.72 0.11
C ARG A 121 -22.18 -3.90 0.94
N SER A 122 -22.45 -2.97 1.85
CA SER A 122 -23.62 -2.88 2.71
C SER A 122 -24.66 -1.92 2.13
N GLY A 123 -25.10 -2.19 0.89
CA GLY A 123 -26.30 -1.66 0.23
C GLY A 123 -27.07 -0.52 0.91
N ALA A 124 -26.45 0.64 1.08
CA ALA A 124 -27.13 1.89 1.37
C ALA A 124 -27.01 2.76 0.12
N GLY A 125 -27.73 2.34 -0.92
CA GLY A 125 -28.06 3.19 -2.04
C GLY A 125 -28.99 4.28 -1.54
N GLY A 126 -28.48 5.50 -1.43
CA GLY A 126 -29.25 6.65 -0.98
C GLY A 126 -28.68 7.94 -1.55
N LEU A 127 -28.62 8.05 -2.89
CA LEU A 127 -28.42 9.32 -3.61
C LEU A 127 -28.93 9.16 -5.06
N GLY A 128 -30.23 8.88 -5.19
CA GLY A 128 -30.88 8.72 -6.49
C GLY A 128 -32.39 8.99 -6.52
N ASN A 129 -32.98 9.55 -5.46
CA ASN A 129 -34.36 10.04 -5.46
C ASN A 129 -34.50 11.17 -4.44
N LEU A 130 -34.17 12.39 -4.85
CA LEU A 130 -34.85 13.64 -4.50
C LEU A 130 -34.49 14.67 -5.58
#